data_AF-A0A7S3W977-F1
#
_entry.id   AF-A0A7S3W977-F1
#
_cell.length_a   1.000
_cell.length_b   1.000
_cell.length_c   1.000
_cell.angle_alpha   90.00
_cell.angle_beta   90.00
_cell.angle_gamma   90.00
#
_symmetry.space_group_name_H-M   'P 1'
#
loop_
_entity.id
_entity.type
_entity.pdbx_description
1 polymer ?
#
loop_
_entity_poly.entity_id
_entity_poly.type
_entity_poly.pdbx_seq_one_letter_code
_entity_poly.pdbx_strand_id
1 'polypeptide(L)'
;GLVLIVEDDVEIKPDFPKLWEDLWPWLPEEWDVIRVGWFGDHQNCSQVVNSYVDLAAWQQPKDGICSYCGLQAYIVNPSSRDRVLQRFERSRMTHADEIVSAPTPLMEDPEDVPPLN
;
A
#
# COMPACT_ATOMS: atom_id res chain seq x y z
N GLY A 1 16.62 -7.58 -6.05
CA GLY A 1 15.49 -8.50 -5.79
C GLY A 1 14.36 -7.71 -5.18
N LEU A 2 13.13 -8.19 -5.32
CA LEU A 2 11.98 -7.65 -4.58
C LEU A 2 12.09 -8.05 -3.11
N VAL A 3 11.65 -7.17 -2.22
CA VAL A 3 11.61 -7.43 -0.78
C VAL A 3 10.17 -7.27 -0.32
N LEU A 4 9.66 -8.31 0.35
CA LEU A 4 8.41 -8.26 1.08
C LEU A 4 8.71 -7.77 2.50
N ILE A 5 8.05 -6.69 2.89
CA ILE A 5 8.10 -6.11 4.24
C ILE A 5 6.77 -6.46 4.91
N VAL A 6 6.83 -7.01 6.12
CA VAL A 6 5.66 -7.41 6.90
C VAL A 6 5.78 -6.95 8.35
N GLU A 7 4.64 -6.72 8.98
CA GLU A 7 4.51 -6.69 10.43
C GLU A 7 4.83 -8.06 11.04
N ASP A 8 5.21 -8.07 12.31
CA ASP A 8 5.68 -9.27 13.01
C ASP A 8 4.58 -10.28 13.32
N ASP A 9 3.32 -9.87 13.26
CA ASP A 9 2.14 -10.70 13.49
C ASP A 9 1.50 -11.27 12.20
N VAL A 10 2.13 -11.05 11.03
CA VAL A 10 1.65 -11.58 9.76
C VAL A 10 1.97 -13.06 9.60
N GLU A 11 0.96 -13.84 9.23
CA GLU A 11 1.12 -15.22 8.77
C GLU A 11 1.30 -15.28 7.24
N ILE A 12 2.48 -15.69 6.77
CA ILE A 12 2.75 -15.91 5.35
C ILE A 12 2.46 -17.36 5.01
N LYS A 13 1.49 -17.59 4.13
CA LYS A 13 1.18 -18.94 3.65
C LYS A 13 2.33 -19.53 2.83
N PRO A 14 2.62 -20.84 2.92
CA PRO A 14 3.73 -21.47 2.20
C PRO A 14 3.67 -21.32 0.67
N ASP A 15 2.48 -21.16 0.10
CA ASP A 15 2.23 -20.99 -1.32
C ASP A 15 2.29 -19.52 -1.80
N PHE A 16 2.56 -18.57 -0.89
CA PHE A 16 2.64 -17.15 -1.23
C PHE A 16 3.61 -16.83 -2.39
N PRO A 17 4.84 -17.41 -2.48
CA PRO A 17 5.73 -17.14 -3.61
C PRO A 17 5.10 -17.52 -4.96
N LYS A 18 4.39 -18.64 -5.02
CA LYS A 18 3.70 -19.08 -6.23
C LYS A 18 2.52 -18.18 -6.56
N LEU A 19 1.71 -17.84 -5.55
CA LEU A 19 0.62 -16.88 -5.72
C LEU A 19 1.15 -15.54 -6.27
N TRP A 20 2.28 -15.06 -5.76
CA TRP A 20 2.91 -13.83 -6.24
C TRP A 20 3.35 -13.93 -7.70
N GLU A 21 3.99 -15.02 -8.10
CA GLU A 21 4.37 -15.27 -9.49
C GLU A 21 3.15 -15.28 -10.43
N ASP A 22 2.04 -15.89 -9.99
CA ASP A 22 0.79 -15.95 -10.76
C ASP A 22 0.11 -14.58 -10.87
N LEU A 23 0.27 -13.71 -9.86
CA LEU A 23 -0.29 -12.35 -9.82
C LEU A 23 0.55 -11.33 -10.60
N TRP A 24 1.87 -11.55 -10.70
CA TRP A 24 2.83 -10.61 -11.27
C TRP A 24 2.44 -10.04 -12.65
N PRO A 25 1.93 -10.84 -13.62
CA PRO A 25 1.54 -10.33 -14.94
C PRO A 25 0.35 -9.36 -14.93
N TRP A 26 -0.40 -9.28 -13.83
CA TRP A 26 -1.58 -8.43 -13.68
C TRP A 26 -1.28 -7.11 -12.98
N LEU A 27 -0.05 -6.93 -12.49
CA LEU A 27 0.39 -5.68 -11.90
C LEU A 27 0.53 -4.61 -12.98
N PRO A 28 0.25 -3.34 -12.66
CA PRO A 28 0.53 -2.23 -13.57
C PRO A 28 2.02 -2.15 -13.89
N GLU A 29 2.36 -1.63 -15.06
CA GLU A 29 3.77 -1.44 -15.47
C GLU A 29 4.51 -0.46 -14.56
N GLU A 30 3.80 0.57 -14.09
CA GLU A 30 4.29 1.57 -13.15
C GLU A 30 3.64 1.37 -11.78
N TRP A 31 4.46 1.14 -10.76
CA TRP A 31 4.06 1.02 -9.36
C TRP A 31 5.23 1.36 -8.45
N ASP A 32 4.95 1.98 -7.31
CA ASP A 32 5.94 2.29 -6.28
C ASP A 32 5.84 1.30 -5.11
N VAL A 33 4.61 0.96 -4.69
CA VAL A 33 4.33 0.06 -3.56
C VAL A 33 3.16 -0.86 -3.88
N ILE A 34 3.32 -2.17 -3.65
CA ILE A 34 2.23 -3.14 -3.76
C ILE A 34 1.92 -3.70 -2.39
N ARG A 35 0.65 -3.59 -1.97
CA ARG A 35 0.18 -4.19 -0.75
C ARG A 35 -0.29 -5.62 -0.98
N VAL A 36 0.08 -6.53 -0.09
CA VAL A 36 -0.22 -7.96 -0.20
C VAL A 36 -0.95 -8.55 1.02
N GLY A 37 -1.35 -7.70 1.98
CA GLY A 37 -2.17 -8.10 3.14
C GLY A 37 -3.02 -6.95 3.66
N TRP A 38 -4.26 -7.21 4.09
CA TRP A 38 -5.22 -6.19 4.56
C TRP A 38 -5.99 -6.66 5.80
N PHE A 39 -6.33 -5.73 6.70
CA PHE A 39 -7.18 -5.96 7.87
C PHE A 39 -8.64 -5.57 7.57
N GLY A 40 -9.50 -6.54 7.29
CA GLY A 40 -10.97 -6.40 7.32
C GLY A 40 -11.64 -5.98 6.00
N ASP A 41 -12.13 -6.95 5.23
CA ASP A 41 -12.89 -6.78 3.97
C ASP A 41 -14.36 -6.38 4.19
N HIS A 42 -14.64 -5.47 5.14
CA HIS A 42 -15.99 -5.26 5.65
C HIS A 42 -16.51 -3.82 5.52
N GLN A 43 -15.80 -2.95 4.80
CA GLN A 43 -16.08 -1.50 4.82
C GLN A 43 -16.51 -0.85 3.50
N ASN A 44 -16.87 -1.60 2.45
CA ASN A 44 -17.38 -1.05 1.17
C ASN A 44 -16.44 -0.03 0.48
N CYS A 45 -15.15 0.00 0.86
CA CYS A 45 -14.14 0.88 0.26
C CYS A 45 -13.22 0.15 -0.74
N SER A 46 -13.44 -1.15 -0.95
CA SER A 46 -12.78 -1.92 -2.02
C SER A 46 -13.00 -1.24 -3.37
N GLN A 47 -11.89 -1.00 -4.10
CA GLN A 47 -11.94 -0.60 -5.50
C GLN A 47 -11.25 -1.70 -6.31
N VAL A 48 -12.04 -2.73 -6.62
CA VAL A 48 -11.58 -3.89 -7.40
C VAL A 48 -11.10 -3.39 -8.77
N VAL A 49 -9.80 -3.53 -9.02
CA VAL A 49 -9.17 -3.23 -10.32
C VAL A 49 -9.43 -4.39 -11.28
N ASN A 50 -9.28 -5.63 -10.80
CA ASN A 50 -9.66 -6.85 -11.52
C ASN A 50 -9.86 -8.02 -10.51
N SER A 51 -10.12 -9.24 -11.00
CA SER A 51 -10.32 -10.42 -10.15
C SER A 51 -9.13 -10.81 -9.25
N TYR A 52 -7.98 -10.16 -9.44
CA TYR A 52 -6.71 -10.42 -8.77
C TYR A 52 -6.17 -9.22 -7.99
N VAL A 53 -6.64 -8.00 -8.30
CA VAL A 53 -6.10 -6.75 -7.78
C VAL A 53 -7.24 -5.88 -7.27
N ASP A 54 -7.13 -5.41 -6.04
CA ASP A 54 -8.09 -4.53 -5.39
C ASP A 54 -7.34 -3.40 -4.67
N LEU A 55 -7.89 -2.19 -4.72
CA LEU A 55 -7.41 -1.08 -3.93
C LEU A 55 -7.87 -1.25 -2.49
N ALA A 56 -6.91 -1.52 -1.63
CA ALA A 56 -7.15 -1.79 -0.23
C ALA A 56 -7.39 -0.47 0.54
N ALA A 57 -8.66 -0.03 0.59
CA ALA A 57 -9.09 1.21 1.24
C ALA A 57 -10.15 0.94 2.34
N TRP A 58 -10.29 1.89 3.28
CA TRP A 58 -11.20 1.82 4.44
C TRP A 58 -11.80 3.19 4.75
N GLN A 59 -12.74 3.25 5.71
CA GLN A 59 -13.35 4.50 6.15
C GLN A 59 -13.61 4.52 7.66
N GLN A 60 -13.30 5.65 8.30
CA GLN A 60 -13.81 5.98 9.63
C GLN A 60 -14.14 7.47 9.73
N PRO A 61 -15.37 7.84 10.13
CA PRO A 61 -16.51 6.98 10.51
C PRO A 61 -17.09 6.17 9.33
N LYS A 62 -18.01 5.22 9.63
CA LYS A 62 -18.79 4.50 8.62
C LYS A 62 -19.50 5.51 7.71
N ASP A 63 -19.37 5.34 6.39
CA ASP A 63 -19.82 6.26 5.33
C ASP A 63 -18.96 7.54 5.14
N GLY A 64 -17.72 7.54 5.64
CA GLY A 64 -16.72 8.60 5.42
C GLY A 64 -15.99 8.51 4.07
N ILE A 65 -15.01 9.39 3.86
CA ILE A 65 -14.13 9.31 2.68
C ILE A 65 -13.26 8.06 2.81
N CYS A 66 -13.32 7.19 1.80
CA CYS A 66 -12.40 6.05 1.73
C CYS A 66 -10.96 6.58 1.69
N SER A 67 -10.20 6.20 2.70
CA SER A 67 -8.78 6.50 2.88
C SER A 67 -8.01 5.18 2.81
N TYR A 68 -6.68 5.23 2.72
CA TYR A 68 -5.87 4.02 2.86
C TYR A 68 -5.40 3.88 4.31
N CYS A 69 -5.38 2.65 4.86
CA CYS A 69 -4.86 2.33 6.20
C CYS A 69 -4.46 0.87 6.31
N GLY A 70 -3.60 0.50 7.25
CA GLY A 70 -2.98 -0.81 7.36
C GLY A 70 -1.93 -1.00 6.28
N LEU A 71 -0.72 -1.39 6.62
CA LEU A 71 0.27 -1.82 5.66
C LEU A 71 1.02 -3.03 6.23
N GLN A 72 0.23 -3.97 6.75
CA GLN A 72 0.70 -5.20 7.38
C GLN A 72 1.67 -5.97 6.51
N ALA A 73 1.47 -5.96 5.19
CA ALA A 73 2.38 -6.61 4.24
C ALA A 73 2.43 -5.83 2.92
N TYR A 74 3.63 -5.48 2.46
CA TYR A 74 3.85 -4.73 1.23
C TYR A 74 5.21 -4.99 0.58
N ILE A 75 5.29 -4.70 -0.70
CA ILE A 75 6.48 -4.83 -1.54
C ILE A 75 6.79 -3.46 -2.13
N VAL A 76 8.05 -3.03 -2.06
CA VAL A 76 8.51 -1.77 -2.65
C VAL A 76 9.20 -2.05 -3.97
N ASN A 77 8.91 -1.25 -5.00
CA ASN A 77 9.62 -1.34 -6.26
C ASN A 77 11.08 -0.91 -6.04
N PRO A 78 12.08 -1.73 -6.37
CA PRO A 78 13.47 -1.34 -6.20
C PRO A 78 13.85 -0.04 -6.92
N SER A 79 13.18 0.29 -8.03
CA SER A 79 13.39 1.55 -8.75
C SER A 79 12.78 2.77 -8.04
N SER A 80 11.77 2.58 -7.18
CA SER A 80 11.09 3.65 -6.44
C SER A 80 11.58 3.81 -5.01
N ARG A 81 12.41 2.89 -4.50
CA ARG A 81 12.87 2.84 -3.10
C ARG A 81 13.24 4.20 -2.51
N ASP A 82 14.06 4.98 -3.22
CA ASP A 82 14.54 6.26 -2.68
C ASP A 82 13.42 7.31 -2.61
N ARG A 83 12.45 7.27 -3.54
CA ARG A 83 11.24 8.11 -3.49
C ARG A 83 10.35 7.72 -2.30
N VAL A 84 10.17 6.41 -2.09
CA VAL A 84 9.40 5.84 -0.98
C VAL A 84 10.02 6.22 0.37
N LEU A 85 11.35 6.15 0.52
CA LEU A 85 12.04 6.60 1.73
C LEU A 85 11.95 8.11 1.93
N GLN A 86 12.13 8.90 0.87
CA GLN A 86 11.97 10.35 0.93
C GLN A 86 10.57 10.77 1.35
N ARG A 87 9.53 10.00 0.94
CA ARG A 87 8.16 10.19 1.43
C ARG A 87 8.14 10.08 2.95
N PHE A 88 8.58 8.96 3.53
CA PHE A 88 8.64 8.81 5.00
C PHE A 88 9.33 9.98 5.71
N GLU A 89 10.50 10.38 5.21
CA GLU A 89 11.32 11.43 5.82
C GLU A 89 10.66 12.82 5.73
N ARG A 90 10.16 13.20 4.55
CA ARG A 90 9.57 14.53 4.32
C ARG A 90 8.21 14.67 5.00
N SER A 91 7.40 13.63 4.91
CA SER A 91 6.08 13.55 5.55
C SER A 91 6.17 13.41 7.07
N ARG A 92 7.36 13.06 7.61
CA ARG A 92 7.55 12.64 9.00
C ARG A 92 6.59 11.51 9.40
N MET A 93 6.34 10.59 8.46
CA MET A 93 5.47 9.44 8.70
C MET A 93 6.10 8.55 9.77
N THR A 94 5.30 8.17 10.75
CA THR A 94 5.73 7.25 11.83
C THR A 94 5.16 5.86 11.63
N HIS A 95 4.15 5.70 10.77
CA HIS A 95 3.50 4.43 10.50
C HIS A 95 3.55 4.11 9.00
N ALA A 96 3.89 2.86 8.65
CA ALA A 96 3.95 2.46 7.25
C ALA A 96 2.57 2.50 6.58
N ASP A 97 1.49 2.31 7.36
CA ASP A 97 0.10 2.52 6.97
C ASP A 97 -0.14 3.86 6.26
N GLU A 98 0.60 4.89 6.65
CA GLU A 98 0.47 6.26 6.13
C GLU A 98 1.07 6.43 4.74
N ILE A 99 1.89 5.48 4.26
CA ILE A 99 2.69 5.65 3.04
C ILE A 99 1.81 5.75 1.78
N VAL A 100 0.70 5.03 1.77
CA VAL A 100 -0.29 5.01 0.67
C VAL A 100 -1.59 5.75 1.05
N SER A 101 -1.71 6.26 2.28
CA SER A 101 -2.84 7.08 2.72
C SER A 101 -2.89 8.39 1.95
N ALA A 102 -3.67 8.45 0.88
CA ALA A 102 -4.23 9.70 0.41
C ALA A 102 -5.34 10.11 1.41
N PRO A 103 -5.27 11.29 2.05
CA PRO A 103 -4.63 12.53 1.61
C PRO A 103 -3.33 12.87 2.34
N THR A 104 -2.53 13.77 1.73
CA THR A 104 -1.44 14.52 2.37
C THR A 104 -1.82 14.81 3.83
N PRO A 105 -1.04 14.42 4.85
CA PRO A 105 -1.21 14.94 6.19
C PRO A 105 -1.39 16.46 6.09
N LEU A 106 -2.27 17.05 6.91
CA LEU A 106 -2.69 18.47 6.78
C LEU A 106 -1.54 19.51 6.70
N MET A 107 -0.31 19.09 6.96
CA MET A 107 0.93 19.87 7.01
C MET A 107 1.86 19.63 5.81
N GLU A 108 1.48 18.80 4.84
CA GLU A 108 2.34 18.40 3.74
C GLU A 108 2.10 19.24 2.48
N ASP A 109 3.17 19.74 1.87
CA ASP A 109 3.13 20.40 0.56
C ASP A 109 3.21 19.33 -0.56
N PRO A 110 2.17 19.20 -1.40
CA PRO A 110 2.15 18.22 -2.48
C PRO A 110 3.18 18.50 -3.59
N GLU A 111 3.73 19.72 -3.71
CA GLU A 111 4.83 20.01 -4.64
C GLU A 111 6.17 19.47 -4.10
N ASP A 112 6.35 19.46 -2.78
CA ASP A 112 7.55 18.93 -2.12
C ASP A 112 7.51 17.41 -1.95
N VAL A 113 6.32 16.81 -1.94
CA VAL A 113 6.16 15.37 -1.71
C VAL A 113 5.10 14.79 -2.65
N PRO A 114 5.48 14.42 -3.90
CA PRO A 114 4.53 13.91 -4.88
C PRO A 114 3.91 12.58 -4.44
N PRO A 115 2.69 12.25 -4.93
CA PRO A 115 2.03 11.00 -4.62
C PRO A 115 2.83 9.79 -5.12
N LEU A 116 2.69 8.66 -4.42
CA LEU A 116 3.18 7.36 -4.87
C LEU A 116 2.12 6.68 -5.73
N ASN A 117 2.58 5.88 -6.71
CA ASN A 117 1.74 5.06 -7.58
C ASN A 117 1.52 3.65 -7.01
#